data_AF-A0A1S4L042-F1
#
_entry.id   AF-A0A1S4L042-F1
#
_cell.length_a   1.000
_cell.length_b   1.000
_cell.length_c   1.000
_cell.angle_alpha   90.00
_cell.angle_beta   90.00
_cell.angle_gamma   90.00
#
_symmetry.space_group_name_H-M   'P 1'
#
loop_
_entity.id
_entity.type
_entity.pdbx_description
1 polymer ?
#
loop_
_entity_poly.entity_id
_entity_poly.type
_entity_poly.pdbx_seq_one_letter_code
_entity_poly.pdbx_strand_id
1 'polypeptide(L)'
;MRSRRNSGVRLDYYQRLVCRTILDFQDPVSGLIPSQKQGDHAWVRDNVYSILAVWALSMAYKKNADLDEDRAKTYELEQACVKMMRGLLTAMMRQKGKVEKFKMTQSPTDSLHAKYSSETLGSVVGDGEWGHLQLDATSLYLLVLAQMTASGRSSFHFLPLCP
;
A
#
# COMPACT_ATOMS: atom_id res chain seq x y z
N MET A 1 10.91 -29.69 -22.75
CA MET A 1 10.88 -28.78 -21.58
C MET A 1 11.97 -27.74 -21.74
N ARG A 2 11.64 -26.50 -22.10
CA ARG A 2 12.64 -25.41 -22.11
C ARG A 2 12.98 -25.06 -20.66
N SER A 3 14.26 -25.09 -20.30
CA SER A 3 14.77 -24.63 -19.00
C SER A 3 14.18 -23.27 -18.67
N ARG A 4 13.52 -23.12 -17.50
CA ARG A 4 13.19 -21.77 -16.98
C ARG A 4 14.48 -20.96 -17.02
N ARG A 5 14.44 -19.76 -17.63
CA ARG A 5 15.58 -18.84 -17.57
C ARG A 5 15.90 -18.57 -16.09
N ASN A 6 17.16 -18.37 -15.74
CA ASN A 6 17.59 -18.05 -14.36
C ASN A 6 16.78 -16.92 -13.70
N SER A 7 16.19 -16.02 -14.50
CA SER A 7 15.27 -14.98 -14.04
C SER A 7 14.00 -15.52 -13.37
N GLY A 8 13.35 -16.56 -13.91
CA GLY A 8 12.12 -17.10 -13.33
C GLY A 8 12.33 -17.71 -11.93
N VAL A 9 13.44 -18.44 -11.76
CA VAL A 9 13.83 -19.01 -10.46
C VAL A 9 14.08 -17.91 -9.43
N ARG A 10 14.72 -16.81 -9.84
CA ARG A 10 14.94 -15.65 -8.95
C ARG A 10 13.65 -14.93 -8.61
N LEU A 11 12.72 -14.78 -9.55
CA LEU A 11 11.41 -14.17 -9.28
C LEU A 11 10.63 -15.00 -8.25
N ASP A 12 10.63 -16.32 -8.38
CA ASP A 12 9.99 -17.22 -7.40
C ASP A 12 10.64 -17.12 -6.01
N TYR A 13 11.95 -16.89 -5.94
CA TYR A 13 12.62 -16.60 -4.66
C TYR A 13 12.11 -15.28 -4.06
N TYR A 14 12.06 -14.20 -4.83
CA TYR A 14 11.57 -12.90 -4.33
C TYR A 14 10.09 -12.92 -3.98
N GLN A 15 9.27 -13.70 -4.70
CA GLN A 15 7.86 -13.92 -4.35
C GLN A 15 7.72 -14.54 -2.97
N ARG A 16 8.46 -15.63 -2.70
CA ARG A 16 8.44 -16.27 -1.38
C ARG A 16 8.92 -15.32 -0.29
N LEU A 17 9.93 -14.50 -0.58
CA LEU A 17 10.45 -13.52 0.35
C LEU A 17 9.40 -12.46 0.68
N VAL A 18 8.82 -11.81 -0.35
CA VAL A 18 7.79 -10.78 -0.20
C VAL A 18 6.55 -11.33 0.52
N CYS A 19 6.12 -12.55 0.21
CA CYS A 19 5.03 -13.19 0.95
C CYS A 19 5.36 -13.30 2.44
N ARG A 20 6.48 -13.94 2.79
CA ARG A 20 6.85 -14.20 4.18
C ARG A 20 7.17 -12.96 5.01
N THR A 21 7.63 -11.88 4.38
CA THR A 21 8.08 -10.69 5.12
C THR A 21 7.11 -9.53 5.06
N ILE A 22 6.19 -9.51 4.08
CA ILE A 22 5.26 -8.38 3.88
C ILE A 22 3.82 -8.89 3.86
N LEU A 23 3.47 -9.78 2.92
CA LEU A 23 2.07 -10.12 2.67
C LEU A 23 1.46 -11.02 3.75
N ASP A 24 2.25 -11.85 4.43
CA ASP A 24 1.79 -12.66 5.57
C ASP A 24 1.34 -11.78 6.76
N PHE A 25 1.74 -10.51 6.80
CA PHE A 25 1.32 -9.53 7.81
C PHE A 25 0.26 -8.56 7.28
N GLN A 26 -0.08 -8.60 5.99
CA GLN A 26 -1.09 -7.71 5.43
C GLN A 26 -2.48 -8.11 5.95
N ASP A 27 -3.21 -7.15 6.53
CA ASP A 27 -4.56 -7.41 6.99
C ASP A 27 -5.48 -7.80 5.81
N PRO A 28 -6.20 -8.93 5.90
CA PRO A 28 -7.00 -9.46 4.80
C PRO A 28 -8.30 -8.70 4.57
N VAL A 29 -8.64 -7.66 5.34
CA VAL A 29 -9.83 -6.85 5.13
C VAL A 29 -9.42 -5.44 4.72
N SER A 30 -8.68 -4.77 5.58
CA SER A 30 -8.23 -3.39 5.45
C SER A 30 -7.13 -3.24 4.38
N GLY A 31 -6.29 -4.28 4.21
CA GLY A 31 -5.11 -4.25 3.35
C GLY A 31 -3.89 -3.55 3.95
N LEU A 32 -3.98 -2.97 5.15
CA LEU A 32 -2.85 -2.33 5.81
C LEU A 32 -1.90 -3.36 6.43
N ILE A 33 -0.64 -2.99 6.53
CA ILE A 33 0.43 -3.78 7.10
C ILE A 33 0.84 -3.12 8.43
N PRO A 34 0.76 -3.83 9.56
CA PRO A 34 1.20 -3.31 10.84
C PRO A 34 2.74 -3.20 10.87
N SER A 35 3.23 -2.20 11.60
CA SER A 35 4.68 -1.98 11.77
C SER A 35 5.37 -3.06 12.60
N GLN A 36 4.61 -3.85 13.37
CA GLN A 36 5.11 -4.89 14.27
C GLN A 36 4.19 -6.11 14.23
N LYS A 37 4.73 -7.30 14.50
CA LYS A 37 3.98 -8.56 14.46
C LYS A 37 2.80 -8.62 15.43
N GLN A 38 2.87 -7.89 16.54
CA GLN A 38 1.89 -7.91 17.64
C GLN A 38 1.32 -6.50 17.90
N GLY A 39 1.39 -5.62 16.92
CA GLY A 39 0.85 -4.26 17.01
C GLY A 39 -0.22 -4.03 15.96
N ASP A 40 -1.12 -3.09 16.23
CA ASP A 40 -2.20 -2.67 15.33
C ASP A 40 -1.87 -1.35 14.60
N HIS A 41 -0.67 -0.80 14.79
CA HIS A 41 -0.28 0.47 14.17
C HIS A 41 0.26 0.27 12.74
N ALA A 42 -0.47 0.77 11.76
CA ALA A 42 -0.07 0.90 10.37
C ALA A 42 0.37 2.34 10.05
N TRP A 43 1.67 2.52 9.84
CA TRP A 43 2.25 3.80 9.43
C TRP A 43 2.09 4.02 7.93
N VAL A 44 1.67 5.22 7.51
CA VAL A 44 1.48 5.56 6.10
C VAL A 44 2.77 5.30 5.31
N ARG A 45 3.90 5.82 5.80
CA ARG A 45 5.22 5.72 5.16
C ARG A 45 5.65 4.26 4.99
N ASP A 46 5.60 3.48 6.07
CA ASP A 46 6.06 2.08 6.08
C ASP A 46 5.24 1.23 5.13
N ASN A 47 3.92 1.45 5.11
CA ASN A 47 3.00 0.78 4.20
C ASN A 47 3.34 1.08 2.73
N VAL A 48 3.56 2.36 2.40
CA VAL A 48 3.92 2.76 1.02
C VAL A 48 5.27 2.18 0.60
N TYR A 49 6.30 2.22 1.45
CA TYR A 49 7.60 1.60 1.12
C TYR A 49 7.50 0.08 0.97
N SER A 50 6.76 -0.59 1.85
CA SER A 50 6.60 -2.04 1.81
C SER A 50 5.90 -2.47 0.52
N ILE A 51 4.82 -1.77 0.13
CA ILE A 51 4.07 -2.14 -1.06
C ILE A 51 4.83 -1.88 -2.36
N LEU A 52 5.77 -0.93 -2.38
CA LEU A 52 6.62 -0.70 -3.55
C LEU A 52 7.42 -1.96 -3.91
N ALA A 53 7.87 -2.74 -2.93
CA ALA A 53 8.57 -3.99 -3.18
C ALA A 53 7.65 -5.03 -3.85
N VAL A 54 6.41 -5.14 -3.36
CA VAL A 54 5.35 -6.02 -3.93
C VAL A 54 5.02 -5.59 -5.36
N TRP A 55 4.84 -4.28 -5.57
CA TRP A 55 4.50 -3.72 -6.88
C TRP A 55 5.64 -3.90 -7.89
N ALA A 56 6.88 -3.63 -7.50
CA ALA A 56 8.05 -3.85 -8.35
C ALA A 56 8.17 -5.32 -8.77
N LEU A 57 7.91 -6.25 -7.86
CA LEU A 57 7.89 -7.67 -8.19
C LEU A 57 6.76 -8.02 -9.16
N SER A 58 5.56 -7.45 -8.98
CA SER A 58 4.46 -7.62 -9.95
C SER A 58 4.85 -7.15 -11.35
N MET A 59 5.57 -6.03 -11.46
CA MET A 59 6.05 -5.50 -12.74
C MET A 59 7.10 -6.42 -13.35
N ALA A 60 7.99 -6.97 -12.53
CA ALA A 60 9.03 -7.89 -12.97
C ALA A 60 8.42 -9.21 -13.49
N TYR A 61 7.44 -9.80 -12.80
CA TYR A 61 6.70 -10.96 -13.31
C TYR A 61 5.97 -10.62 -14.61
N LYS A 62 5.27 -9.49 -14.68
CA LYS A 62 4.54 -9.09 -15.89
C LYS A 62 5.43 -9.01 -17.13
N LYS A 63 6.67 -8.49 -16.98
CA LYS A 63 7.64 -8.42 -18.08
C LYS A 63 8.09 -9.79 -18.59
N ASN A 64 7.94 -10.84 -17.77
CA ASN A 64 8.41 -12.20 -18.04
C ASN A 64 7.25 -13.22 -18.14
N ALA A 65 5.99 -12.78 -18.14
CA ALA A 65 4.82 -13.65 -18.02
C ALA A 65 4.49 -14.36 -19.35
N ASP A 66 5.27 -15.39 -19.67
CA ASP A 66 5.03 -16.29 -20.81
C ASP A 66 4.04 -17.43 -20.48
N LEU A 67 3.71 -17.61 -19.18
CA LEU A 67 2.90 -18.72 -18.65
C LEU A 67 1.74 -18.22 -17.80
N ASP A 68 0.66 -18.99 -17.74
CA ASP A 68 -0.54 -18.65 -16.95
C ASP A 68 -0.27 -18.62 -15.44
N GLU A 69 0.66 -19.43 -14.93
CA GLU A 69 1.09 -19.38 -13.52
C GLU A 69 1.68 -18.02 -13.14
N ASP A 70 2.53 -17.44 -14.01
CA ASP A 70 3.15 -16.14 -13.77
C ASP A 70 2.15 -14.99 -13.86
N ARG A 71 1.09 -15.16 -14.66
CA ARG A 71 -0.05 -14.22 -14.72
C ARG A 71 -0.86 -14.24 -13.42
N ALA A 72 -1.14 -15.41 -12.87
CA ALA A 72 -1.85 -15.53 -11.58
C ALA A 72 -1.06 -14.87 -10.44
N LYS A 73 0.25 -15.16 -10.34
CA LYS A 73 1.14 -14.50 -9.36
C LYS A 73 1.15 -12.98 -9.52
N THR A 74 1.23 -12.51 -10.77
CA THR A 74 1.18 -11.06 -11.05
C THR A 74 -0.12 -10.45 -10.54
N TYR A 75 -1.26 -11.08 -10.81
CA TYR A 75 -2.57 -10.61 -10.38
C TYR A 75 -2.70 -10.56 -8.86
N GLU A 76 -2.26 -11.59 -8.14
CA GLU A 76 -2.27 -11.63 -6.67
C GLU A 76 -1.45 -10.48 -6.07
N LEU A 77 -0.23 -10.26 -6.59
CA LEU A 77 0.63 -9.15 -6.16
C LEU A 77 -0.02 -7.79 -6.45
N GLU A 78 -0.61 -7.62 -7.64
CA GLU A 78 -1.34 -6.39 -7.99
C GLU A 78 -2.52 -6.13 -7.05
N GLN A 79 -3.32 -7.16 -6.73
CA GLN A 79 -4.47 -7.01 -5.84
C GLN A 79 -4.04 -6.68 -4.41
N ALA A 80 -2.94 -7.26 -3.92
CA ALA A 80 -2.35 -6.87 -2.63
C ALA A 80 -1.97 -5.38 -2.61
N CYS A 81 -1.36 -4.87 -3.69
CA CYS A 81 -1.07 -3.44 -3.86
C CYS A 81 -2.33 -2.58 -3.88
N VAL A 82 -3.35 -2.96 -4.66
CA VAL A 82 -4.65 -2.28 -4.72
C VAL A 82 -5.27 -2.14 -3.34
N LYS A 83 -5.31 -3.25 -2.60
CA LYS A 83 -5.94 -3.33 -1.30
C LYS A 83 -5.27 -2.41 -0.29
N MET A 84 -3.94 -2.45 -0.21
CA MET A 84 -3.18 -1.60 0.72
C MET A 84 -3.41 -0.11 0.41
N MET A 85 -3.21 0.31 -0.84
CA MET A 85 -3.35 1.73 -1.21
C MET A 85 -4.78 2.24 -0.98
N ARG A 86 -5.81 1.41 -1.28
CA ARG A 86 -7.21 1.74 -0.96
C ARG A 86 -7.48 1.79 0.54
N GLY A 87 -6.84 0.92 1.34
CA GLY A 87 -6.90 0.95 2.79
C GLY A 87 -6.40 2.28 3.35
N LEU A 88 -5.23 2.73 2.89
CA LEU A 88 -4.68 4.04 3.25
C LEU A 88 -5.59 5.20 2.82
N LEU A 89 -6.08 5.18 1.58
CA LEU A 89 -7.04 6.19 1.11
C LEU A 89 -8.27 6.24 2.03
N THR A 90 -8.82 5.08 2.37
CA THR A 90 -10.01 4.98 3.22
C THR A 90 -9.74 5.55 4.62
N ALA A 91 -8.60 5.24 5.21
CA ALA A 91 -8.18 5.79 6.50
C ALA A 91 -8.03 7.33 6.45
N MET A 92 -7.40 7.86 5.40
CA MET A 92 -7.25 9.31 5.21
C MET A 92 -8.61 10.00 4.96
N MET A 93 -9.50 9.40 4.17
CA MET A 93 -10.83 9.94 3.86
C MET A 93 -11.73 9.99 5.09
N ARG A 94 -11.57 9.08 6.06
CA ARG A 94 -12.26 9.18 7.36
C ARG A 94 -11.86 10.41 8.15
N GLN A 95 -10.68 10.98 7.89
CA GLN A 95 -10.18 12.22 8.47
C GLN A 95 -10.40 13.46 7.56
N LYS A 96 -11.32 13.41 6.58
CA LYS A 96 -11.60 14.53 5.68
C LYS A 96 -11.87 15.87 6.38
N GLY A 97 -12.53 15.85 7.54
CA GLY A 97 -12.80 17.06 8.32
C GLY A 97 -11.52 17.74 8.83
N LYS A 98 -10.48 16.94 9.13
CA LYS A 98 -9.16 17.43 9.50
C LYS A 98 -8.49 18.14 8.34
N VAL A 99 -8.55 17.54 7.13
CA VAL A 99 -8.01 18.16 5.91
C VAL A 99 -8.66 19.51 5.63
N GLU A 100 -9.98 19.62 5.76
CA GLU A 100 -10.70 20.89 5.59
C GLU A 100 -10.28 21.95 6.60
N LYS A 101 -10.06 21.55 7.86
CA LYS A 101 -9.59 22.46 8.90
C LYS A 101 -8.13 22.88 8.67
N PHE A 102 -7.26 21.92 8.34
CA PHE A 102 -5.84 22.14 8.08
C PHE A 102 -5.59 23.14 6.95
N LYS A 103 -6.44 23.18 5.92
CA LYS A 103 -6.37 24.19 4.85
C LYS A 103 -6.33 25.63 5.39
N MET A 104 -7.08 25.89 6.46
CA MET A 104 -7.19 27.21 7.06
C MET A 104 -6.19 27.42 8.19
N THR A 105 -5.95 26.39 9.00
CA THR A 105 -5.16 26.52 10.23
C THR A 105 -3.69 26.23 10.04
N GLN A 106 -3.33 25.35 9.10
CA GLN A 106 -1.99 24.79 8.90
C GLN A 106 -1.37 24.22 10.20
N SER A 107 -2.20 23.92 11.20
CA SER A 107 -1.76 23.44 12.51
C SER A 107 -1.41 21.95 12.47
N PRO A 108 -0.33 21.51 13.13
CA PRO A 108 0.00 20.09 13.23
C PRO A 108 -1.13 19.23 13.83
N THR A 109 -1.92 19.76 14.77
CA THR A 109 -3.03 19.03 15.40
C THR A 109 -4.20 18.76 14.44
N ASP A 110 -4.38 19.65 13.46
CA ASP A 110 -5.43 19.53 12.45
C ASP A 110 -4.96 18.71 11.23
N SER A 111 -3.70 18.26 11.21
CA SER A 111 -3.18 17.44 10.11
C SER A 111 -3.75 16.00 10.10
N LEU A 112 -3.63 15.35 8.95
CA LEU A 112 -3.85 13.90 8.85
C LEU A 112 -2.91 13.16 9.79
N HIS A 113 -3.41 12.08 10.40
CA HIS A 113 -2.56 11.22 11.21
C HIS A 113 -1.53 10.48 10.35
N ALA A 114 -0.30 10.39 10.87
CA ALA A 114 0.78 9.61 10.25
C ALA A 114 0.60 8.07 10.32
N LYS A 115 -0.31 7.59 11.17
CA LYS A 115 -0.55 6.16 11.43
C LYS A 115 -2.01 5.90 11.78
N TYR A 116 -2.47 4.70 11.46
CA TYR A 116 -3.85 4.23 11.65
C TYR A 116 -3.88 2.82 12.23
N SER A 117 -5.05 2.36 12.64
CA SER A 117 -5.27 0.97 13.02
C SER A 117 -5.21 0.11 11.74
N SER A 118 -4.36 -0.91 11.74
CA SER A 118 -4.18 -1.86 10.64
C SER A 118 -5.42 -2.71 10.42
N GLU A 119 -6.30 -2.85 11.40
CA GLU A 119 -7.53 -3.64 11.29
C GLU A 119 -8.73 -2.74 10.97
N THR A 120 -8.89 -1.65 11.74
CA THR A 120 -10.12 -0.85 11.70
C THR A 120 -10.03 0.37 10.78
N LEU A 121 -8.84 0.76 10.32
CA LEU A 121 -8.56 2.02 9.60
C LEU A 121 -8.84 3.30 10.42
N GLY A 122 -9.02 3.17 11.74
CA GLY A 122 -9.29 4.28 12.65
C GLY A 122 -8.02 4.97 13.15
N SER A 123 -8.21 6.06 13.90
CA SER A 123 -7.14 6.70 14.68
C SER A 123 -6.73 5.79 15.84
N VAL A 124 -5.42 5.69 16.09
CA VAL A 124 -4.84 4.87 17.18
C VAL A 124 -4.33 5.70 18.36
N VAL A 125 -4.18 7.02 18.15
CA VAL A 125 -3.79 8.01 19.16
C VAL A 125 -4.53 9.32 18.90
N GLY A 126 -4.62 10.18 19.89
CA GLY A 126 -5.23 11.50 19.81
C GLY A 126 -4.36 12.53 19.06
N ASP A 127 -5.00 13.61 18.62
CA ASP A 127 -4.41 14.64 17.75
C ASP A 127 -3.18 15.37 18.33
N GLY A 128 -3.05 15.42 19.66
CA GLY A 128 -1.91 16.02 20.36
C GLY A 128 -0.91 15.00 20.90
N GLU A 129 -1.15 13.71 20.71
CA GLU A 129 -0.35 12.64 21.32
C GLU A 129 0.79 12.17 20.43
N TRP A 130 0.84 12.65 19.17
CA TRP A 130 1.89 12.32 18.23
C TRP A 130 2.19 13.45 17.24
N GLY A 131 3.42 13.49 16.73
CA GLY A 131 3.81 14.35 15.62
C GLY A 131 3.17 13.89 14.30
N HIS A 132 1.89 14.20 14.10
CA HIS A 132 1.10 13.71 12.97
C HIS A 132 1.44 14.36 11.63
N LEU A 133 1.88 15.63 11.62
CA LEU A 133 2.19 16.37 10.39
C LEU A 133 3.46 15.83 9.72
N GLN A 134 3.29 14.75 8.96
CA GLN A 134 4.33 14.12 8.15
C GLN A 134 4.01 14.30 6.67
N LEU A 135 4.35 15.47 6.13
CA LEU A 135 4.04 15.85 4.75
C LEU A 135 4.67 14.89 3.73
N ASP A 136 5.87 14.40 4.01
CA ASP A 136 6.59 13.46 3.18
C ASP A 136 5.85 12.12 3.00
N ALA A 137 5.20 11.61 4.05
CA ALA A 137 4.40 10.38 3.96
C ALA A 137 3.21 10.54 3.00
N THR A 138 2.48 11.65 3.12
CA THR A 138 1.34 11.96 2.22
C THR A 138 1.81 12.24 0.79
N SER A 139 2.90 12.99 0.62
CA SER A 139 3.49 13.24 -0.70
C SER A 139 3.97 11.96 -1.38
N LEU A 140 4.60 11.05 -0.63
CA LEU A 140 5.03 9.76 -1.14
C LEU A 140 3.84 8.90 -1.55
N TYR A 141 2.78 8.85 -0.72
CA TYR A 141 1.55 8.15 -1.06
C TYR A 141 0.95 8.65 -2.38
N LEU A 142 0.81 9.97 -2.56
CA LEU A 142 0.28 10.56 -3.78
C LEU A 142 1.16 10.29 -5.01
N LEU A 143 2.48 10.39 -4.86
CA LEU A 143 3.43 10.07 -5.93
C LEU A 143 3.29 8.61 -6.38
N VAL A 144 3.27 7.67 -5.44
CA VAL A 144 3.16 6.25 -5.73
C VAL A 144 1.79 5.92 -6.34
N LEU A 145 0.71 6.52 -5.83
CA LEU A 145 -0.63 6.38 -6.40
C LEU A 145 -0.66 6.83 -7.87
N ALA A 146 -0.05 7.98 -8.17
CA ALA A 146 0.04 8.50 -9.53
C ALA A 146 0.85 7.56 -10.44
N GLN A 147 1.99 7.04 -9.97
CA GLN A 147 2.83 6.10 -10.72
C GLN A 147 2.12 4.77 -10.99
N MET A 148 1.44 4.20 -9.98
CA MET A 148 0.68 2.96 -10.13
C MET A 148 -0.47 3.13 -11.13
N THR A 149 -1.16 4.28 -11.11
CA THR A 149 -2.24 4.61 -12.04
C THR A 149 -1.72 4.84 -13.46
N ALA A 150 -0.62 5.59 -13.61
CA ALA A 150 0.02 5.86 -14.90
C ALA A 150 0.61 4.61 -15.56
N SER A 151 0.87 3.54 -14.80
CA SER A 151 1.34 2.25 -15.34
C SER A 151 0.32 1.53 -16.26
N GLY A 152 -0.85 2.14 -16.48
CA GLY A 152 -1.77 1.81 -17.59
C GLY A 152 -2.56 0.52 -17.38
N ARG A 153 -2.97 0.21 -16.15
CA ARG A 153 -3.57 -1.08 -15.80
C ARG A 153 -5.03 -0.94 -15.39
N SER A 154 -5.92 -1.70 -16.05
CA SER A 154 -7.32 -1.90 -15.63
C SER A 154 -7.44 -2.48 -14.21
N SER A 155 -6.42 -3.18 -13.71
CA SER A 155 -6.36 -3.73 -12.35
C SER A 155 -6.19 -2.66 -11.25
N PHE A 156 -5.57 -1.52 -11.56
CA PHE A 156 -5.24 -0.46 -10.60
C PHE A 156 -6.24 0.69 -10.65
N HIS A 157 -7.54 0.36 -10.63
CA HIS A 157 -8.58 1.37 -10.48
C HIS A 157 -8.78 1.69 -8.99
N PHE A 158 -7.92 2.53 -8.41
CA PHE A 158 -7.96 2.76 -6.96
C PHE A 158 -9.16 3.58 -6.49
N LEU A 159 -9.72 4.41 -7.37
CA LEU A 159 -10.91 5.19 -7.08
C LEU A 159 -12.15 4.31 -7.30
N PRO A 160 -13.23 4.44 -6.51
CA PRO A 160 -14.52 4.02 -6.99
C PRO A 160 -14.80 4.81 -8.27
N LEU A 161 -15.32 4.15 -9.31
CA LEU A 161 -16.09 4.86 -10.32
C LEU A 161 -17.14 5.62 -9.51
N CYS A 162 -17.06 6.95 -9.48
CA CYS A 162 -18.20 7.75 -9.04
C CYS A 162 -19.39 7.27 -9.89
N PRO A 163 -20.54 6.90 -9.29
CA PRO A 163 -21.73 6.59 -10.06
C PRO A 163 -22.15 7.79 -10.93
#